data_AF-A0A4S8MRQ3-F1
#
_entry.id   AF-A0A4S8MRQ3-F1
#
_cell.length_a   1.000
_cell.length_b   1.000
_cell.length_c   1.000
_cell.angle_alpha   90.00
_cell.angle_beta   90.00
_cell.angle_gamma   90.00
#
_symmetry.space_group_name_H-M   'P 1'
#
loop_
_entity.id
_entity.type
_entity.pdbx_description
1 polymer ?
#
loop_
_entity_poly.entity_id
_entity_poly.type
_entity_poly.pdbx_seq_one_letter_code
_entity_poly.pdbx_strand_id
1 'polypeptide(L)' 'IHEWGEDDFQPQYCQLSTIRSLCGYDVPFIACTATCQSSAFDMIWRALRFGSQPFWGVDVGADRPNL' A
#
# COMPACT_ATOMS: atom_id res chain seq x y z
N ILE A 1 -2.82 -7.34 0.98
CA ILE A 1 -1.53 -7.84 1.53
C ILE A 1 -1.73 -8.66 2.82
N HIS A 2 -2.91 -8.63 3.48
CA HIS A 2 -3.29 -9.58 4.55
C HIS A 2 -4.82 -9.72 4.68
N GLU A 3 -5.61 -8.66 4.48
CA GLU A 3 -7.08 -8.76 4.54
C GLU A 3 -7.76 -9.30 3.27
N TRP A 4 -7.01 -9.64 2.23
CA TRP A 4 -7.55 -10.16 0.95
C TRP A 4 -7.45 -11.68 0.85
N GLY A 5 -7.20 -12.34 1.98
CA GLY A 5 -7.00 -13.77 2.13
C GLY A 5 -6.09 -13.98 3.33
N GLU A 6 -6.64 -14.56 4.40
CA GLU A 6 -5.88 -14.97 5.57
C GLU A 6 -4.67 -15.78 5.09
N ASP A 7 -3.47 -15.27 5.42
CA ASP A 7 -2.13 -15.84 5.22
C ASP A 7 -1.65 -16.21 3.80
N ASP A 8 -2.54 -16.29 2.79
CA ASP A 8 -2.20 -16.82 1.45
C ASP A 8 -2.39 -15.84 0.27
N PHE A 9 -2.85 -14.60 0.51
CA PHE A 9 -3.01 -13.63 -0.59
C PHE A 9 -1.66 -13.11 -1.11
N GLN A 10 -1.14 -13.80 -2.13
CA GLN A 10 0.06 -13.46 -2.90
C GLN A 10 1.25 -13.06 -2.01
N PRO A 11 1.92 -14.04 -1.37
CA PRO A 11 2.98 -13.81 -0.36
C PRO A 11 4.18 -13.02 -0.89
N GLN A 12 4.33 -12.92 -2.21
CA GLN A 12 5.32 -12.08 -2.87
C GLN A 12 5.17 -10.59 -2.52
N TYR A 13 3.97 -10.11 -2.17
CA TYR A 13 3.78 -8.72 -1.76
C TYR A 13 4.55 -8.35 -0.49
N CYS A 14 4.76 -9.30 0.43
CA CYS A 14 5.58 -9.10 1.62
C CYS A 14 7.06 -8.80 1.27
N GLN A 15 7.50 -9.29 0.11
CA GLN A 15 8.86 -9.08 -0.39
C GLN A 15 9.06 -7.68 -1.00
N LEU A 16 8.00 -6.91 -1.28
CA LEU A 16 8.15 -5.55 -1.83
C LEU A 16 8.92 -4.62 -0.87
N SER A 17 8.91 -4.93 0.43
CA SER A 17 9.73 -4.24 1.43
C SER A 17 11.24 -4.26 1.09
N THR A 18 11.71 -5.29 0.37
CA THR A 18 13.12 -5.42 -0.04
C THR A 18 13.52 -4.40 -1.10
N ILE A 19 12.60 -3.99 -1.97
CA ILE A 19 12.85 -2.99 -3.01
C ILE A 19 13.23 -1.66 -2.36
N ARG A 20 12.61 -1.32 -1.22
CA ARG A 20 12.95 -0.11 -0.47
C ARG A 20 14.40 -0.14 0.04
N SER A 21 14.89 -1.28 0.49
CA SER A 21 16.28 -1.44 0.93
C SER A 21 17.28 -1.32 -0.22
N LEU A 22 16.89 -1.70 -1.44
CA LEU A 22 17.75 -1.64 -2.63
C LEU A 22 17.80 -0.26 -3.26
N CYS A 23 16.66 0.45 -3.32
CA CYS A 23 16.55 1.75 -3.98
C CYS A 23 16.72 2.94 -3.02
N GLY A 24 16.76 2.68 -1.70
CA GLY A 24 16.75 3.74 -0.69
C GLY A 24 15.45 4.56 -0.70
N TYR A 25 15.56 5.81 -0.23
CA TYR A 25 14.44 6.74 -0.11
C TYR A 25 14.41 7.82 -1.21
N ASP A 26 15.33 7.74 -2.17
CA ASP A 26 15.39 8.68 -3.30
C ASP A 26 14.35 8.34 -4.38
N VAL A 27 13.92 7.07 -4.44
CA VAL A 27 12.89 6.62 -5.39
C VAL A 27 11.51 6.69 -4.73
N PRO A 28 10.58 7.52 -5.25
CA PRO A 28 9.22 7.59 -4.72
C PRO A 28 8.46 6.30 -5.04
N PHE A 29 7.71 5.78 -4.07
CA PHE A 29 6.77 4.67 -4.31
C PHE A 29 5.35 5.20 -4.30
N ILE A 30 4.51 4.61 -5.14
CA ILE A 30 3.07 4.86 -5.18
C ILE A 30 2.38 3.51 -5.08
N ALA A 31 1.41 3.39 -4.17
CA ALA A 31 0.52 2.24 -4.07
C ALA A 31 -0.89 2.69 -4.45
N CYS A 32 -1.51 1.99 -5.40
CA CYS A 32 -2.87 2.26 -5.85
C CYS A 32 -3.75 1.05 -5.55
N THR A 33 -4.92 1.29 -4.97
CA THR A 33 -5.94 0.26 -4.73
C THR A 33 -7.33 0.83 -5.02
N ALA A 34 -8.24 0.00 -5.49
CA ALA A 34 -9.64 0.38 -5.73
C ALA A 34 -10.46 0.40 -4.43
N THR A 35 -10.10 -0.44 -3.47
CA THR A 35 -10.75 -0.50 -2.16
C THR A 35 -9.67 -0.51 -1.08
N CYS A 36 -9.85 0.33 -0.06
CA CYS A 36 -8.88 0.49 1.02
C CYS A 36 -9.61 0.61 2.35
N GLN A 37 -9.58 -0.45 3.16
CA GLN A 37 -9.97 -0.36 4.56
C GLN A 37 -8.79 0.21 5.37
N SER A 38 -9.07 0.81 6.52
CA SER A 38 -8.03 1.42 7.37
C SER A 38 -6.95 0.42 7.80
N SER A 39 -7.33 -0.82 8.08
CA SER A 39 -6.43 -1.93 8.40
C SER A 39 -5.54 -2.32 7.22
N ALA A 40 -6.11 -2.41 6.01
CA ALA A 40 -5.34 -2.61 4.79
C ALA A 40 -4.37 -1.44 4.51
N PHE A 41 -4.77 -0.20 4.81
CA PHE A 41 -3.89 0.97 4.69
C PHE A 41 -2.68 0.90 5.63
N ASP A 42 -2.90 0.60 6.92
CA ASP A 42 -1.83 0.43 7.91
C ASP A 42 -0.84 -0.67 7.52
N MET A 43 -1.36 -1.71 6.88
CA MET A 43 -0.56 -2.81 6.37
C MET A 43 0.26 -2.39 5.15
N ILE A 44 -0.31 -1.68 4.17
CA ILE A 44 0.44 -1.12 3.02
C ILE A 44 1.55 -0.21 3.52
N TRP A 45 1.23 0.66 4.49
CA TRP A 45 2.16 1.56 5.16
C TRP A 45 3.37 0.82 5.73
N ARG A 46 3.15 -0.25 6.49
CA ARG A 46 4.21 -1.07 7.10
C ARG A 46 4.97 -1.87 6.05
N ALA A 47 4.28 -2.51 5.12
CA ALA A 47 4.86 -3.41 4.12
C ALA A 47 5.80 -2.67 3.15
N LEU A 48 5.41 -1.47 2.69
CA LEU A 48 6.21 -0.68 1.74
C LEU A 48 7.17 0.31 2.42
N ARG A 49 7.19 0.32 3.76
CA ARG A 49 8.01 1.22 4.59
C ARG A 49 7.85 2.69 4.19
N PHE A 50 6.61 3.15 4.10
CA PHE A 50 6.32 4.56 3.85
C PHE A 50 6.62 5.46 5.07
N GLY A 51 6.74 4.89 6.27
CA GLY A 51 6.91 5.64 7.53
C GLY A 51 8.23 6.31 7.82
N SER A 52 9.18 6.23 6.90
CA SER A 52 10.49 6.86 7.03
C SER A 52 10.59 8.21 6.31
N GLN A 53 9.52 8.63 5.62
CA GLN A 53 9.40 9.95 4.99
C GLN A 53 7.97 10.52 5.16
N PRO A 54 7.78 11.83 4.98
CA PRO A 54 6.44 12.39 4.86
C PRO A 54 5.67 11.69 3.74
N PHE A 55 4.45 11.25 4.04
CA PHE A 55 3.61 10.46 3.14
C PHE A 55 2.15 10.87 3.28
N TRP A 56 1.42 10.85 2.17
CA TRP A 56 0.01 11.23 2.11
C TRP A 56 -0.81 10.07 1.54
N GLY A 57 -1.93 9.76 2.17
CA GLY A 57 -2.98 8.91 1.61
C GLY A 57 -4.04 9.76 0.93
N VAL A 58 -4.47 9.37 -0.27
CA VAL A 58 -5.53 10.07 -1.01
C VAL A 58 -6.66 9.09 -1.30
N ASP A 59 -7.86 9.41 -0.83
CA ASP A 59 -9.10 8.73 -1.18
C ASP A 59 -9.92 9.65 -2.11
N VAL A 60 -10.21 9.17 -3.31
CA VAL A 60 -10.96 9.91 -4.34
C VAL A 60 -12.48 9.67 -4.20
N GLY A 61 -12.88 8.73 -3.34
CA GLY A 61 -14.26 8.27 -3.23
C GLY A 61 -14.66 7.34 -4.38
N ALA A 62 -15.82 6.72 -4.22
CA ALA A 62 -16.40 5.80 -5.21
C ALA A 62 -17.64 6.37 -5.91
N ASP A 63 -18.05 7.59 -5.57
CA ASP A 63 -19.24 8.22 -6.15
C ASP A 63 -19.03 8.50 -7.64
N ARG A 64 -20.08 8.21 -8.43
CA ARG A 64 -20.08 8.38 -9.88
C ARG A 64 -21.35 9.12 -10.25
N PRO A 65 -21.35 10.47 -10.24
CA PRO A 65 -22.58 11.27 -10.37
C PRO A 65 -23.27 11.15 -11.75
N ASN A 66 -22.60 10.53 -12.71
CA ASN A 66 -23.07 10.31 -14.07
C ASN A 66 -23.49 8.86 -14.37
N LEU A 67 -23.57 8.01 -13.34
CA LEU A 67 -24.11 6.66 -13.38
C LEU A 67 -25.28 6.55 -12.39
#